data_AF-A0A0S2SDB2-F1
#
_entry.id   AF-A0A0S2SDB2-F1
#
_cell.length_a   1.000
_cell.length_b   1.000
_cell.length_c   1.000
_cell.angle_alpha   90.00
_cell.angle_beta   90.00
_cell.angle_gamma   90.00
#
_symmetry.space_group_name_H-M   'P 1'
#
loop_
_entity.id
_entity.type
_entity.pdbx_description
1 polymer ?
#
loop_
_entity_poly.entity_id
_entity_poly.type
_entity_poly.pdbx_seq_one_letter_code
_entity_poly.pdbx_strand_id
1 'polypeptide(L)'
;MLGVSSAAHAENLIDIYHQAQVKDPQLLESKAKRDAAFEKINESRAALLPQINLAGTADYQNTTDDVATRTQLGAQVTLDQSIYRRSNWVNLSLTEKGATQSDVSYNLEQQSLMLRTAQAYFNVLKAQDTLEFVRANKTAVERQLEQTQQRFEVGLTAITDVNEAQAERDQALADEIQAENTLANSYETLRELTGVDYRSLDVLNTDRFSPVKSPLNSDQWLETALDKNLALHNARIGKDIAKEQIDLAKTGHEPTLDLGAGLGTTNNDYKLDNPQDGTMDQASVGLTLKLPLYSGGATTSRVKQAQHTYVAASEQLEKTFRSVQSTVRSSYNNVNSSIGAVRAYAQYVVSAESSLKATEAGYEVGTRTIVDVLDSTRKLYQAKQKLSEARYNYILSILQLKQAAGTLQEQDLAEVNQGLMPASQKKSIT
;
A
#
# COMPACT_ATOMS: atom_id res chain seq x y z
N MET A 1 -18.47 22.76 18.67
CA MET A 1 -18.72 23.34 17.34
C MET A 1 -17.84 24.56 17.17
N LEU A 2 -16.79 24.46 16.38
CA LEU A 2 -16.10 25.59 15.75
C LEU A 2 -15.72 25.07 14.37
N GLY A 3 -16.64 25.24 13.42
CA GLY A 3 -16.43 24.88 12.02
C GLY A 3 -15.45 25.87 11.43
N VAL A 4 -14.24 25.39 11.15
CA VAL A 4 -13.34 26.09 10.25
C VAL A 4 -13.90 25.84 8.85
N SER A 5 -14.58 26.85 8.29
CA SER A 5 -14.86 26.88 6.86
C SER A 5 -13.52 26.94 6.14
N SER A 6 -13.02 25.78 5.72
CA SER A 6 -11.97 25.72 4.70
C SER A 6 -12.49 26.47 3.49
N ALA A 7 -11.80 27.55 3.10
CA ALA A 7 -12.03 28.19 1.82
C ALA A 7 -11.99 27.10 0.75
N ALA A 8 -13.02 27.07 -0.11
CA ALA A 8 -13.20 26.10 -1.19
C ALA A 8 -12.15 26.32 -2.29
N HIS A 9 -10.87 26.11 -1.96
CA HIS A 9 -9.83 25.92 -2.92
C HIS A 9 -9.97 24.50 -3.49
N ALA A 10 -9.91 24.38 -4.82
CA ALA A 10 -9.79 23.07 -5.44
C ALA A 10 -8.54 22.40 -4.86
N GLU A 11 -8.71 21.17 -4.38
CA GLU A 11 -7.62 20.44 -3.75
C GLU A 11 -6.78 19.77 -4.83
N ASN A 12 -5.47 19.92 -4.69
CA ASN A 12 -4.51 19.40 -5.64
C ASN A 12 -4.03 18.00 -5.21
N LEU A 13 -3.24 17.33 -6.06
CA LEU A 13 -2.79 15.96 -5.82
C LEU A 13 -1.91 15.85 -4.55
N ILE A 14 -1.06 16.84 -4.28
CA ILE A 14 -0.13 16.78 -3.14
C ILE A 14 -0.86 16.98 -1.81
N ASP A 15 -1.84 17.88 -1.77
CA ASP A 15 -2.65 18.14 -0.57
C ASP A 15 -3.43 16.88 -0.17
N ILE A 16 -4.02 16.19 -1.16
CA ILE A 16 -4.74 14.93 -0.94
C ILE A 16 -3.79 13.83 -0.47
N TYR A 17 -2.58 13.76 -1.03
CA TYR A 17 -1.57 12.82 -0.55
C TYR A 17 -1.15 13.07 0.90
N HIS A 18 -0.93 14.32 1.30
CA HIS A 18 -0.62 14.67 2.69
C HIS A 18 -1.77 14.32 3.64
N GLN A 19 -3.01 14.55 3.22
CA GLN A 19 -4.19 14.13 3.99
C GLN A 19 -4.26 12.61 4.12
N ALA A 20 -4.02 11.88 3.02
CA ALA A 20 -3.98 10.42 3.03
C ALA A 20 -2.86 9.90 3.94
N GLN A 21 -1.68 10.52 3.94
CA GLN A 21 -0.55 10.11 4.78
C GLN A 21 -0.88 10.12 6.28
N VAL A 22 -1.76 11.02 6.71
CA VAL A 22 -2.16 11.15 8.13
C VAL A 22 -3.37 10.27 8.46
N LYS A 23 -4.23 9.94 7.48
CA LYS A 23 -5.54 9.33 7.72
C LYS A 23 -5.72 7.92 7.15
N ASP A 24 -4.90 7.50 6.20
CA ASP A 24 -4.97 6.18 5.55
C ASP A 24 -4.72 5.06 6.59
N PRO A 25 -5.72 4.22 6.89
CA PRO A 25 -5.58 3.19 7.91
C PRO A 25 -4.50 2.15 7.56
N GLN A 26 -4.29 1.87 6.27
CA GLN A 26 -3.30 0.89 5.82
C GLN A 26 -1.86 1.37 6.11
N LEU A 27 -1.54 2.64 5.84
CA LEU A 27 -0.25 3.23 6.20
C LEU A 27 -0.07 3.32 7.72
N LEU A 28 -1.10 3.73 8.45
CA LEU A 28 -1.04 3.84 9.92
C LEU A 28 -0.84 2.48 10.59
N GLU A 29 -1.50 1.42 10.08
CA GLU A 29 -1.28 0.05 10.53
C GLU A 29 0.17 -0.38 10.28
N SER A 30 0.70 -0.12 9.09
CA SER A 30 2.09 -0.43 8.74
C SER A 30 3.09 0.31 9.65
N LYS A 31 2.81 1.58 9.96
CA LYS A 31 3.58 2.37 10.94
C LYS A 31 3.55 1.74 12.33
N ALA A 32 2.37 1.37 12.83
CA ALA A 32 2.24 0.75 14.14
C ALA A 32 2.98 -0.60 14.23
N LYS A 33 2.94 -1.40 13.15
CA LYS A 33 3.72 -2.65 13.05
C LYS A 33 5.22 -2.39 13.09
N ARG A 34 5.70 -1.37 12.39
CA ARG A 34 7.10 -0.92 12.45
C ARG A 34 7.47 -0.50 13.86
N ASP A 35 6.71 0.39 14.48
CA ASP A 35 7.00 0.93 15.81
C ASP A 35 7.01 -0.19 16.86
N ALA A 36 6.09 -1.15 16.79
CA ALA A 36 6.08 -2.34 17.63
C ALA A 36 7.32 -3.24 17.40
N ALA A 37 7.78 -3.38 16.15
CA ALA A 37 8.98 -4.16 15.84
C ALA A 37 10.26 -3.51 16.41
N PHE A 38 10.35 -2.17 16.40
CA PHE A 38 11.45 -1.46 17.06
C PHE A 38 11.37 -1.58 18.59
N GLU A 39 10.17 -1.48 19.18
CA GLU A 39 10.03 -1.65 20.64
C GLU A 39 10.41 -3.06 21.09
N LYS A 40 10.15 -4.08 20.26
CA LYS A 40 10.57 -5.46 20.52
C LYS A 40 12.09 -5.62 20.67
N ILE A 41 12.91 -4.68 20.14
CA ILE A 41 14.36 -4.66 20.38
C ILE A 41 14.66 -4.48 21.87
N ASN A 42 13.92 -3.62 22.57
CA ASN A 42 14.07 -3.40 24.01
C ASN A 42 13.69 -4.67 24.79
N GLU A 43 12.59 -5.31 24.41
CA GLU A 43 12.17 -6.60 24.97
C GLU A 43 13.26 -7.68 24.79
N SER A 44 13.82 -7.79 23.59
CA SER A 44 14.89 -8.76 23.29
C SER A 44 16.19 -8.46 24.08
N ARG A 45 16.51 -7.16 24.25
CA ARG A 45 17.64 -6.71 25.07
C ARG A 45 17.46 -7.00 26.55
N ALA A 46 16.23 -7.06 27.07
CA ALA A 46 15.95 -7.39 28.47
C ALA A 46 16.60 -8.72 28.89
N ALA A 47 16.67 -9.71 27.99
CA ALA A 47 17.32 -10.99 28.25
C ALA A 47 18.84 -10.89 28.52
N LEU A 48 19.47 -9.76 28.21
CA LEU A 48 20.88 -9.47 28.51
C LEU A 48 21.08 -8.71 29.82
N LEU A 49 20.00 -8.24 30.44
CA LEU A 49 19.99 -7.41 31.64
C LEU A 49 19.60 -8.24 32.88
N PRO A 50 19.94 -7.77 34.11
CA PRO A 50 19.58 -8.49 35.33
C PRO A 50 18.07 -8.57 35.48
N GLN A 51 17.55 -9.77 35.73
CA GLN A 51 16.16 -10.01 36.05
C GLN A 51 16.02 -10.10 37.57
N ILE A 52 15.26 -9.19 38.17
CA ILE A 52 15.04 -9.15 39.62
C ILE A 52 13.57 -9.48 39.88
N ASN A 53 13.32 -10.54 40.65
CA ASN A 53 11.96 -11.02 40.93
C ASN A 53 11.73 -11.10 42.44
N LEU A 54 10.52 -10.78 42.89
CA LEU A 54 10.04 -11.03 44.24
C LEU A 54 8.99 -12.13 44.17
N ALA A 55 9.20 -13.22 44.90
CA ALA A 55 8.25 -14.30 45.08
C ALA A 55 7.82 -14.37 46.55
N GLY A 56 6.53 -14.60 46.78
CA GLY A 56 5.98 -14.92 48.09
C GLY A 56 5.31 -16.29 48.02
N THR A 57 5.53 -17.13 49.03
CA THR A 57 4.94 -18.46 49.12
C THR A 57 4.16 -18.61 50.42
N ALA A 58 3.04 -19.30 50.36
CA ALA A 58 2.22 -19.65 51.52
C ALA A 58 1.74 -21.08 51.32
N ASP A 59 2.31 -22.00 52.08
CA ASP A 59 2.12 -23.43 51.90
C ASP A 59 1.59 -24.03 53.20
N TYR A 60 0.48 -24.77 53.11
CA TYR A 60 0.00 -25.61 54.21
C TYR A 60 0.18 -27.07 53.81
N GLN A 61 0.98 -27.79 54.58
CA GLN A 61 1.21 -29.20 54.40
C GLN A 61 0.58 -29.94 55.55
N ASN A 62 -0.31 -30.90 55.24
CA ASN A 62 -0.90 -31.79 56.23
C ASN A 62 -0.33 -33.19 56.06
N THR A 63 0.01 -33.85 57.16
CA THR A 63 0.51 -35.22 57.18
C THR A 63 -0.35 -36.08 58.08
N THR A 64 -0.59 -37.33 57.70
CA THR A 64 -1.50 -38.27 58.40
C THR A 64 -1.12 -38.47 59.86
N ASP A 65 0.16 -38.39 60.15
CA ASP A 65 0.82 -38.64 61.42
C ASP A 65 0.94 -37.35 62.26
N ASP A 66 0.54 -36.20 61.69
CA ASP A 66 0.69 -34.83 62.20
C ASP A 66 2.13 -34.33 62.48
N VAL A 67 3.14 -35.21 62.46
CA VAL A 67 4.56 -34.90 62.73
C VAL A 67 5.16 -33.88 61.77
N ALA A 68 4.68 -33.82 60.53
CA ALA A 68 5.15 -32.87 59.52
C ALA A 68 4.03 -31.95 59.02
N THR A 69 2.93 -31.86 59.77
CA THR A 69 1.88 -30.87 59.50
C THR A 69 2.40 -29.49 59.83
N ARG A 70 2.50 -28.61 58.83
CA ARG A 70 3.10 -27.27 58.97
C ARG A 70 2.44 -26.24 58.07
N THR A 71 2.49 -25.00 58.52
CA THR A 71 2.26 -23.80 57.71
C THR A 71 3.63 -23.17 57.43
N GLN A 72 3.91 -22.89 56.16
CA GLN A 72 5.12 -22.20 55.73
C GLN A 72 4.74 -20.90 55.05
N LEU A 73 5.34 -19.80 55.50
CA LEU A 73 5.27 -18.50 54.82
C LEU A 73 6.67 -18.13 54.37
N GLY A 74 6.83 -17.76 53.10
CA GLY A 74 8.12 -17.41 52.52
C GLY A 74 8.05 -16.15 51.69
N ALA A 75 9.16 -15.42 51.65
CA ALA A 75 9.39 -14.36 50.69
C ALA A 75 10.84 -14.43 50.19
N GLN A 76 11.05 -14.28 48.89
CA GLN A 76 12.36 -14.34 48.27
C GLN A 76 12.50 -13.30 47.16
N VAL A 77 13.60 -12.55 47.19
CA VAL A 77 14.07 -11.74 46.07
C VAL A 77 15.17 -12.53 45.35
N THR A 78 14.99 -12.78 44.06
CA THR A 78 16.01 -13.42 43.21
C THR A 78 16.54 -12.43 42.17
N LEU A 79 17.82 -12.57 41.84
CA LEU A 79 18.48 -11.89 40.73
C LEU A 79 19.07 -12.96 39.81
N ASP A 80 18.65 -12.94 38.55
CA ASP A 80 19.15 -13.81 37.49
C ASP A 80 19.82 -12.96 36.40
N GLN A 81 21.09 -13.22 36.11
CA GLN A 81 21.84 -12.51 35.07
C GLN A 81 22.54 -13.53 34.17
N SER A 82 22.27 -13.45 32.86
CA SER A 82 23.03 -14.25 31.90
C SER A 82 24.41 -13.64 31.67
N ILE A 83 25.47 -14.39 31.97
CA ILE A 83 26.86 -13.94 31.80
C ILE A 83 27.36 -14.30 30.40
N TYR A 84 27.16 -15.56 30.00
CA TYR A 84 27.42 -16.04 28.65
C TYR A 84 26.28 -16.89 28.16
N ARG A 85 25.53 -16.39 27.18
CA ARG A 85 24.49 -17.13 26.48
C ARG A 85 24.36 -16.57 25.06
N ARG A 86 25.05 -17.19 24.11
CA ARG A 86 25.13 -16.72 22.72
C ARG A 86 23.76 -16.52 22.07
N SER A 87 22.78 -17.36 22.41
CA SER A 87 21.41 -17.25 21.90
C SER A 87 20.77 -15.89 22.19
N ASN A 88 21.04 -15.26 23.33
CA ASN A 88 20.46 -13.94 23.66
C ASN A 88 20.98 -12.85 22.72
N TRP A 89 22.28 -12.86 22.41
CA TRP A 89 22.90 -11.92 21.47
C TRP A 89 22.42 -12.13 20.03
N VAL A 90 22.32 -13.38 19.59
CA VAL A 90 21.80 -13.70 18.26
C VAL A 90 20.31 -13.35 18.14
N ASN A 91 19.51 -13.58 19.18
CA ASN A 91 18.10 -13.17 19.21
C ASN A 91 17.93 -11.65 19.15
N LEU A 92 18.80 -10.89 19.83
CA LEU A 92 18.80 -9.42 19.73
C LEU A 92 19.08 -8.99 18.28
N SER A 93 20.13 -9.50 17.66
CA SER A 93 20.49 -9.21 16.25
C SER A 93 19.37 -9.60 15.28
N LEU A 94 18.74 -10.77 15.46
CA LEU A 94 17.56 -11.18 14.68
C LEU A 94 16.39 -10.21 14.84
N THR A 95 16.17 -9.70 16.07
CA THR A 95 15.10 -8.73 16.35
C THR A 95 15.38 -7.38 15.70
N GLU A 96 16.63 -6.91 15.75
CA GLU A 96 17.09 -5.69 15.06
C GLU A 96 16.94 -5.79 13.53
N LYS A 97 17.26 -6.95 12.94
CA LYS A 97 17.01 -7.21 11.52
C LYS A 97 15.52 -7.28 11.19
N GLY A 98 14.71 -7.88 12.07
CA GLY A 98 13.24 -7.90 11.92
C GLY A 98 12.62 -6.51 11.98
N ALA A 99 13.14 -5.62 12.84
CA ALA A 99 12.74 -4.22 12.90
C ALA A 99 13.14 -3.48 11.62
N THR A 100 14.38 -3.65 11.13
CA THR A 100 14.82 -3.11 9.84
C THR A 100 13.94 -3.60 8.69
N GLN A 101 13.58 -4.89 8.66
CA GLN A 101 12.66 -5.43 7.64
C GLN A 101 11.28 -4.76 7.71
N SER A 102 10.78 -4.50 8.92
CA SER A 102 9.50 -3.81 9.15
C SER A 102 9.56 -2.34 8.72
N ASP A 103 10.71 -1.67 8.87
CA ASP A 103 10.92 -0.32 8.35
C ASP A 103 10.87 -0.28 6.81
N VAL A 104 11.52 -1.25 6.14
CA VAL A 104 11.45 -1.36 4.68
C VAL A 104 10.02 -1.65 4.20
N SER A 105 9.27 -2.48 4.94
CA SER A 105 7.84 -2.72 4.66
C SER A 105 7.00 -1.44 4.83
N TYR A 106 7.32 -0.59 5.81
CA TYR A 106 6.67 0.71 5.98
C TYR A 106 6.97 1.65 4.81
N ASN A 107 8.24 1.73 4.37
CA ASN A 107 8.63 2.54 3.21
C ASN A 107 7.99 2.03 1.90
N LEU A 108 7.80 0.72 1.75
CA LEU A 108 7.02 0.13 0.65
C LEU A 108 5.55 0.59 0.68
N GLU A 109 4.94 0.59 1.86
CA GLU A 109 3.56 1.03 2.04
C GLU A 109 3.43 2.53 1.76
N GLN A 110 4.43 3.35 2.11
CA GLN A 110 4.46 4.76 1.73
C GLN A 110 4.45 4.96 0.21
N GLN A 111 5.27 4.22 -0.54
CA GLN A 111 5.24 4.25 -2.01
C GLN A 111 3.92 3.71 -2.58
N SER A 112 3.35 2.69 -1.95
CA SER A 112 2.03 2.16 -2.31
C SER A 112 0.94 3.21 -2.13
N LEU A 113 0.94 3.95 -1.02
CA LEU A 113 0.00 5.05 -0.76
C LEU A 113 0.13 6.16 -1.79
N MET A 114 1.36 6.55 -2.17
CA MET A 114 1.59 7.55 -3.22
C MET A 114 0.89 7.13 -4.53
N LEU A 115 1.06 5.88 -4.94
CA LEU A 115 0.44 5.37 -6.17
C LEU A 115 -1.08 5.21 -6.04
N ARG A 116 -1.59 4.67 -4.92
CA ARG A 116 -3.04 4.55 -4.67
C ARG A 116 -3.72 5.92 -4.69
N THR A 117 -3.10 6.91 -4.08
CA THR A 117 -3.61 8.29 -4.06
C THR A 117 -3.66 8.87 -5.47
N ALA A 118 -2.57 8.78 -6.23
CA ALA A 118 -2.55 9.24 -7.61
C ALA A 118 -3.59 8.51 -8.48
N GLN A 119 -3.74 7.19 -8.31
CA GLN A 119 -4.73 6.40 -9.03
C GLN A 119 -6.16 6.85 -8.71
N ALA A 120 -6.51 7.01 -7.43
CA ALA A 120 -7.83 7.48 -7.03
C ALA A 120 -8.11 8.89 -7.56
N TYR A 121 -7.13 9.79 -7.44
CA TYR A 121 -7.21 11.16 -7.95
C TYR A 121 -7.49 11.19 -9.47
N PHE A 122 -6.67 10.52 -10.26
CA PHE A 122 -6.84 10.49 -11.71
C PHE A 122 -8.05 9.68 -12.18
N ASN A 123 -8.54 8.72 -11.38
CA ASN A 123 -9.81 8.05 -11.65
C ASN A 123 -10.99 9.01 -11.51
N VAL A 124 -10.98 9.91 -10.51
CA VAL A 124 -11.99 10.98 -10.40
C VAL A 124 -11.92 11.90 -11.60
N LEU A 125 -10.74 12.41 -11.96
CA LEU A 125 -10.59 13.28 -13.14
C LEU A 125 -11.03 12.60 -14.44
N LYS A 126 -10.70 11.32 -14.61
CA LYS A 126 -11.16 10.50 -15.75
C LYS A 126 -12.68 10.37 -15.79
N ALA A 127 -13.33 10.15 -14.64
CA ALA A 127 -14.78 10.04 -14.56
C ALA A 127 -15.46 11.41 -14.81
N GLN A 128 -14.87 12.51 -14.32
CA GLN A 128 -15.32 13.87 -14.60
C GLN A 128 -15.28 14.19 -16.10
N ASP A 129 -14.13 13.97 -16.75
CA ASP A 129 -13.98 14.19 -18.19
C ASP A 129 -14.92 13.29 -19.00
N THR A 130 -15.11 12.03 -18.57
CA THR A 130 -16.07 11.12 -19.21
C THR A 130 -17.50 11.67 -19.14
N LEU A 131 -17.94 12.13 -17.97
CA LEU A 131 -19.26 12.75 -17.81
C LEU A 131 -19.41 14.01 -18.65
N GLU A 132 -18.36 14.84 -18.73
CA GLU A 132 -18.34 16.04 -19.58
C GLU A 132 -18.55 15.68 -21.06
N PHE A 133 -17.82 14.68 -21.59
CA PHE A 133 -17.97 14.24 -22.97
C PHE A 133 -19.32 13.57 -23.26
N VAL A 134 -19.84 12.78 -22.32
CA VAL A 134 -21.16 12.14 -22.47
C VAL A 134 -22.28 13.18 -22.50
N ARG A 135 -22.22 14.19 -21.62
CA ARG A 135 -23.17 15.32 -21.64
C ARG A 135 -23.10 16.11 -22.93
N ALA A 136 -21.90 16.39 -23.42
CA ALA A 136 -21.72 17.09 -24.68
C ALA A 136 -22.25 16.27 -25.88
N ASN A 137 -22.07 14.94 -25.86
CA ASN A 137 -22.68 14.03 -26.85
C ASN A 137 -24.21 14.10 -26.80
N LYS A 138 -24.80 13.97 -25.60
CA LYS A 138 -26.25 14.08 -25.42
C LYS A 138 -26.79 15.40 -25.94
N THR A 139 -26.18 16.54 -25.58
CA THR A 139 -26.61 17.85 -26.08
C THR A 139 -26.51 17.96 -27.60
N ALA A 140 -25.46 17.39 -28.21
CA ALA A 140 -25.34 17.35 -29.67
C ALA A 140 -26.46 16.51 -30.30
N VAL A 141 -26.76 15.32 -29.76
CA VAL A 141 -27.84 14.44 -30.22
C VAL A 141 -29.22 15.10 -30.03
N GLU A 142 -29.45 15.80 -28.92
CA GLU A 142 -30.71 16.54 -28.68
C GLU A 142 -30.93 17.64 -29.73
N ARG A 143 -29.88 18.38 -30.11
CA ARG A 143 -29.96 19.37 -31.20
C ARG A 143 -30.26 18.72 -32.54
N GLN A 144 -29.65 17.57 -32.84
CA GLN A 144 -29.90 16.82 -34.07
C GLN A 144 -31.34 16.27 -34.11
N LEU A 145 -31.86 15.79 -32.99
CA LEU A 145 -33.26 15.36 -32.86
C LEU A 145 -34.22 16.52 -33.11
N GLU A 146 -34.01 17.68 -32.48
CA GLU A 146 -34.84 18.88 -32.68
C GLU A 146 -34.84 19.31 -34.16
N GLN A 147 -33.67 19.36 -34.79
CA GLN A 147 -33.56 19.70 -36.22
C GLN A 147 -34.27 18.67 -37.12
N THR A 148 -34.18 17.38 -36.78
CA THR A 148 -34.82 16.30 -37.53
C THR A 148 -36.34 16.33 -37.39
N GLN A 149 -36.86 16.65 -36.20
CA GLN A 149 -38.28 16.84 -35.95
C GLN A 149 -38.84 18.01 -36.76
N GLN A 150 -38.17 19.17 -36.75
CA GLN A 150 -38.57 20.34 -37.53
C GLN A 150 -38.60 20.02 -39.04
N ARG A 151 -37.60 19.30 -39.56
CA ARG A 151 -37.57 18.86 -40.96
C ARG A 151 -38.70 17.87 -41.29
N PHE A 152 -39.08 17.01 -40.36
CA PHE A 152 -40.18 16.06 -40.55
C PHE A 152 -41.54 16.79 -40.61
N GLU A 153 -41.76 17.78 -39.74
CA GLU A 153 -42.99 18.58 -39.72
C GLU A 153 -43.27 19.32 -41.04
N VAL A 154 -42.21 19.75 -41.73
CA VAL A 154 -42.29 20.37 -43.07
C VAL A 154 -42.15 19.36 -44.22
N GLY A 155 -42.11 18.05 -43.93
CA GLY A 155 -42.07 16.98 -44.93
C GLY A 155 -40.73 16.78 -45.66
N LEU A 156 -39.62 17.29 -45.11
CA LEU A 156 -38.28 17.20 -45.70
C LEU A 156 -37.49 15.95 -45.29
N THR A 157 -37.93 15.21 -44.28
CA THR A 157 -37.35 13.91 -43.90
C THR A 157 -38.44 12.89 -43.53
N ALA A 158 -38.06 11.61 -43.41
CA ALA A 158 -38.93 10.52 -43.02
C ALA A 158 -39.06 10.39 -41.50
N ILE A 159 -40.18 9.82 -41.02
CA ILE A 159 -40.39 9.53 -39.59
C ILE A 159 -39.34 8.56 -39.01
N THR A 160 -38.71 7.74 -39.86
CA THR A 160 -37.62 6.84 -39.46
C THR A 160 -36.45 7.61 -38.89
N ASP A 161 -36.10 8.76 -39.47
CA ASP A 161 -34.97 9.58 -39.02
C ASP A 161 -35.22 10.17 -37.62
N VAL A 162 -36.47 10.57 -37.34
CA VAL A 162 -36.89 11.05 -36.01
C VAL A 162 -36.78 9.93 -34.98
N ASN A 163 -37.23 8.71 -35.33
CA ASN A 163 -37.17 7.57 -34.43
C ASN A 163 -35.73 7.14 -34.13
N GLU A 164 -34.83 7.18 -35.12
CA GLU A 164 -33.40 6.89 -34.93
C GLU A 164 -32.73 7.94 -34.02
N ALA A 165 -33.00 9.23 -34.25
CA ALA A 165 -32.48 10.29 -33.40
C ALA A 165 -33.02 10.21 -31.96
N GLN A 166 -34.28 9.81 -31.80
CA GLN A 166 -34.89 9.58 -30.48
C GLN A 166 -34.21 8.41 -29.75
N ALA A 167 -33.96 7.29 -30.45
CA ALA A 167 -33.28 6.14 -29.87
C ALA A 167 -31.85 6.49 -29.42
N GLU A 168 -31.09 7.23 -30.22
CA GLU A 168 -29.73 7.67 -29.85
C GLU A 168 -29.76 8.64 -28.66
N ARG A 169 -30.76 9.53 -28.58
CA ARG A 169 -30.94 10.44 -27.44
C ARG A 169 -31.19 9.66 -26.15
N ASP A 170 -32.03 8.63 -26.21
CA ASP A 170 -32.35 7.81 -25.06
C ASP A 170 -31.16 6.94 -24.62
N GLN A 171 -30.33 6.47 -25.56
CA GLN A 171 -29.04 5.83 -25.26
C GLN A 171 -28.07 6.80 -24.58
N ALA A 172 -27.91 8.02 -25.10
CA ALA A 172 -27.03 9.03 -24.52
C ALA A 172 -27.45 9.44 -23.09
N LEU A 173 -28.76 9.42 -22.82
CA LEU A 173 -29.30 9.64 -21.47
C LEU A 173 -28.95 8.48 -20.53
N ALA A 174 -29.03 7.23 -20.98
CA ALA A 174 -28.60 6.08 -20.19
C ALA A 174 -27.09 6.13 -19.88
N ASP A 175 -26.27 6.51 -20.86
CA ASP A 175 -24.83 6.67 -20.70
C ASP A 175 -24.50 7.79 -19.70
N GLU A 176 -25.25 8.90 -19.68
CA GLU A 176 -25.08 9.99 -18.70
C GLU A 176 -25.30 9.48 -17.28
N ILE A 177 -26.39 8.75 -17.02
CA ILE A 177 -26.71 8.20 -15.70
C ILE A 177 -25.58 7.26 -15.22
N GLN A 178 -25.05 6.42 -16.12
CA GLN A 178 -23.94 5.53 -15.79
C GLN A 178 -22.64 6.30 -15.50
N ALA A 179 -22.36 7.35 -16.25
CA ALA A 179 -21.20 8.22 -16.04
C ALA A 179 -21.30 8.99 -14.71
N GLU A 180 -22.48 9.49 -14.35
CA GLU A 180 -22.75 10.14 -13.06
C GLU A 180 -22.51 9.19 -11.88
N ASN A 181 -23.02 7.96 -11.96
CA ASN A 181 -22.78 6.94 -10.95
C ASN A 181 -21.29 6.59 -10.84
N THR A 182 -20.59 6.47 -11.98
CA THR A 182 -19.14 6.19 -12.00
C THR A 182 -18.34 7.32 -11.33
N LEU A 183 -18.71 8.58 -11.58
CA LEU A 183 -18.11 9.73 -10.93
C LEU A 183 -18.36 9.71 -9.42
N ALA A 184 -19.61 9.47 -8.98
CA ALA A 184 -19.93 9.36 -7.55
C ALA A 184 -19.10 8.26 -6.86
N ASN A 185 -19.01 7.07 -7.45
CA ASN A 185 -18.21 5.96 -6.90
C ASN A 185 -16.71 6.28 -6.87
N SER A 186 -16.19 7.02 -7.85
CA SER A 186 -14.78 7.43 -7.87
C SER A 186 -14.43 8.37 -6.71
N TYR A 187 -15.35 9.27 -6.33
CA TYR A 187 -15.19 10.11 -5.15
C TYR A 187 -15.24 9.31 -3.86
N GLU A 188 -16.09 8.28 -3.76
CA GLU A 188 -16.13 7.40 -2.59
C GLU A 188 -14.81 6.62 -2.43
N THR A 189 -14.19 6.15 -3.53
CA THR A 189 -12.84 5.53 -3.46
C THR A 189 -11.78 6.51 -2.96
N LEU A 190 -11.85 7.78 -3.37
CA LEU A 190 -10.92 8.82 -2.90
C LEU A 190 -11.16 9.17 -1.42
N ARG A 191 -12.42 9.17 -1.00
CA ARG A 191 -12.84 9.36 0.39
C ARG A 191 -12.42 8.19 1.28
N GLU A 192 -12.41 6.96 0.79
CA GLU A 192 -11.93 5.79 1.53
C GLU A 192 -10.47 5.97 1.99
N LEU A 193 -9.62 6.53 1.12
CA LEU A 193 -8.20 6.77 1.41
C LEU A 193 -7.95 7.91 2.41
N THR A 194 -8.81 8.93 2.42
CA THR A 194 -8.54 10.21 3.08
C THR A 194 -9.51 10.57 4.19
N GLY A 195 -10.67 9.91 4.25
CA GLY A 195 -11.77 10.23 5.16
C GLY A 195 -12.43 11.60 4.92
N VAL A 196 -12.15 12.27 3.80
CA VAL A 196 -12.66 13.62 3.47
C VAL A 196 -13.57 13.56 2.24
N ASP A 197 -14.63 14.37 2.25
CA ASP A 197 -15.53 14.55 1.10
C ASP A 197 -14.98 15.68 0.20
N TYR A 198 -14.62 15.34 -1.03
CA TYR A 198 -14.11 16.29 -2.01
C TYR A 198 -15.18 16.64 -3.05
N ARG A 199 -15.29 17.93 -3.37
CA ARG A 199 -16.26 18.44 -4.35
C ARG A 199 -15.63 19.05 -5.59
N SER A 200 -14.35 19.41 -5.52
CA SER A 200 -13.61 20.01 -6.63
C SER A 200 -12.14 19.65 -6.49
N LEU A 201 -11.55 19.22 -7.59
CA LEU A 201 -10.14 18.85 -7.71
C LEU A 201 -9.48 19.70 -8.79
N ASP A 202 -8.18 19.90 -8.68
CA ASP A 202 -7.40 20.50 -9.76
C ASP A 202 -7.37 19.56 -10.99
N VAL A 203 -7.63 20.10 -12.16
CA VAL A 203 -7.73 19.33 -13.41
C VAL A 203 -6.42 19.36 -14.17
N LEU A 204 -6.21 18.39 -15.07
CA LEU A 204 -5.02 18.36 -15.90
C LEU A 204 -4.97 19.58 -16.84
N ASN A 205 -3.85 20.30 -16.87
CA ASN A 205 -3.62 21.35 -17.85
C ASN A 205 -3.26 20.72 -19.21
N THR A 206 -4.26 20.55 -20.06
CA THR A 206 -4.10 19.88 -21.35
C THR A 206 -3.25 20.65 -22.36
N ASP A 207 -3.13 21.97 -22.20
CA ASP A 207 -2.37 22.83 -23.12
C ASP A 207 -0.86 22.73 -22.87
N ARG A 208 -0.46 22.50 -21.62
CA ARG A 208 0.94 22.28 -21.23
C ARG A 208 1.35 20.81 -21.23
N PHE A 209 0.38 19.90 -21.25
CA PHE A 209 0.65 18.47 -21.19
C PHE A 209 1.31 17.97 -22.48
N SER A 210 2.47 17.33 -22.34
CA SER A 210 3.14 16.63 -23.42
C SER A 210 3.80 15.35 -22.92
N PRO A 211 3.56 14.19 -23.56
CA PRO A 211 4.21 12.95 -23.18
C PRO A 211 5.69 12.98 -23.59
N VAL A 212 6.58 12.96 -22.59
CA VAL A 212 8.03 12.92 -22.75
C VAL A 212 8.52 11.47 -22.66
N LYS A 213 9.47 11.11 -23.53
CA LYS A 213 10.13 9.80 -23.48
C LYS A 213 11.11 9.78 -22.31
N SER A 214 11.14 8.68 -21.56
CA SER A 214 12.16 8.46 -20.54
C SER A 214 13.57 8.61 -21.14
N PRO A 215 14.49 9.35 -20.48
CA PRO A 215 15.88 9.45 -20.92
C PRO A 215 16.63 8.13 -20.70
N LEU A 216 16.22 7.35 -19.69
CA LEU A 216 16.79 6.04 -19.39
C LEU A 216 16.13 4.95 -20.25
N ASN A 217 16.93 3.97 -20.67
CA ASN A 217 16.46 2.76 -21.34
C ASN A 217 16.02 1.68 -20.34
N SER A 218 15.45 0.58 -20.85
CA SER A 218 14.90 -0.52 -20.02
C SER A 218 15.93 -1.15 -19.08
N ASP A 219 17.17 -1.36 -19.55
CA ASP A 219 18.20 -2.01 -18.75
C ASP A 219 18.78 -1.07 -17.68
N GLN A 220 18.88 0.24 -17.96
CA GLN A 220 19.25 1.25 -16.97
C GLN A 220 18.19 1.39 -15.86
N TRP A 221 16.90 1.29 -16.20
CA TRP A 221 15.83 1.21 -15.22
C TRP A 221 15.93 -0.06 -14.36
N LEU A 222 16.28 -1.19 -14.98
CA LEU A 222 16.51 -2.44 -14.26
C LEU A 222 17.68 -2.32 -13.28
N GLU A 223 18.82 -1.77 -13.71
CA GLU A 223 19.99 -1.53 -12.83
C GLU A 223 19.60 -0.67 -11.62
N THR A 224 18.84 0.39 -11.84
CA THR A 224 18.31 1.24 -10.76
C THR A 224 17.43 0.45 -9.80
N ALA A 225 16.55 -0.41 -10.34
CA ALA A 225 15.69 -1.27 -9.52
C ALA A 225 16.48 -2.30 -8.70
N LEU A 226 17.57 -2.86 -9.23
CA LEU A 226 18.39 -3.83 -8.49
C LEU A 226 19.07 -3.22 -7.26
N ASP A 227 19.32 -1.92 -7.29
CA ASP A 227 19.88 -1.17 -6.17
C ASP A 227 18.78 -0.68 -5.20
N LYS A 228 17.73 -0.04 -5.72
CA LYS A 228 16.77 0.75 -4.93
C LYS A 228 15.42 0.09 -4.67
N ASN A 229 15.07 -0.98 -5.37
CA ASN A 229 13.74 -1.59 -5.19
C ASN A 229 13.58 -2.14 -3.76
N LEU A 230 12.60 -1.59 -3.04
CA LEU A 230 12.39 -1.90 -1.63
C LEU A 230 11.89 -3.35 -1.40
N ALA A 231 11.16 -3.95 -2.35
CA ALA A 231 10.73 -5.34 -2.24
C ALA A 231 11.92 -6.30 -2.35
N LEU A 232 12.87 -6.00 -3.24
CA LEU A 232 14.12 -6.74 -3.34
C LEU A 232 14.98 -6.56 -2.09
N HIS A 233 15.05 -5.35 -1.54
CA HIS A 233 15.75 -5.08 -0.29
C HIS A 233 15.12 -5.84 0.90
N ASN A 234 13.78 -5.87 1.01
CA ASN A 234 13.07 -6.64 2.01
C ASN A 234 13.38 -8.14 1.91
N ALA A 235 13.39 -8.70 0.69
CA ALA A 235 13.73 -10.10 0.46
C ALA A 235 15.19 -10.43 0.81
N ARG A 236 16.13 -9.49 0.59
CA ARG A 236 17.53 -9.63 1.02
C ARG A 236 17.63 -9.72 2.54
N ILE A 237 16.94 -8.83 3.27
CA ILE A 237 16.89 -8.88 4.74
C ILE A 237 16.27 -10.19 5.22
N GLY A 238 15.18 -10.65 4.58
CA GLY A 238 14.55 -11.94 4.91
C GLY A 238 15.49 -13.14 4.76
N LYS A 239 16.33 -13.14 3.71
CA LYS A 239 17.40 -14.14 3.54
C LYS A 239 18.47 -14.04 4.63
N ASP A 240 18.87 -12.83 5.01
CA ASP A 240 19.86 -12.61 6.08
C ASP A 240 19.34 -13.04 7.45
N ILE A 241 18.06 -12.80 7.75
CA ILE A 241 17.37 -13.32 8.95
C ILE A 241 17.39 -14.85 8.94
N ALA A 242 17.02 -15.49 7.83
CA ALA A 242 17.03 -16.95 7.72
C ALA A 242 18.45 -17.53 7.88
N LYS A 243 19.48 -16.82 7.42
CA LYS A 243 20.88 -17.20 7.63
C LYS A 243 21.24 -17.15 9.12
N GLU A 244 20.88 -16.09 9.82
CA GLU A 244 21.21 -15.92 11.24
C GLU A 244 20.38 -16.83 12.16
N GLN A 245 19.20 -17.27 11.71
CA GLN A 245 18.45 -18.36 12.37
C GLN A 245 19.20 -19.70 12.37
N ILE A 246 20.05 -19.96 11.37
CA ILE A 246 20.96 -21.12 11.41
C ILE A 246 21.95 -20.97 12.56
N ASP A 247 22.51 -19.78 12.73
CA ASP A 247 23.45 -19.52 13.82
C ASP A 247 22.76 -19.58 15.19
N LEU A 248 21.53 -19.08 15.30
CA LEU A 248 20.68 -19.27 16.49
C LEU A 248 20.49 -20.76 16.79
N ALA A 249 20.16 -21.58 15.80
CA ALA A 249 19.99 -23.02 15.99
C ALA A 249 21.28 -23.72 16.44
N LYS A 250 22.45 -23.27 15.95
CA LYS A 250 23.76 -23.80 16.39
C LYS A 250 24.07 -23.48 17.85
N THR A 251 23.60 -22.35 18.38
CA THR A 251 23.83 -21.99 19.80
C THR A 251 23.32 -23.04 20.79
N GLY A 252 22.40 -23.93 20.37
CA GLY A 252 21.97 -25.06 21.19
C GLY A 252 23.04 -26.11 21.51
N HIS A 253 24.24 -26.01 20.91
CA HIS A 253 25.42 -26.81 21.24
C HIS A 253 26.42 -26.07 22.15
N GLU A 254 26.19 -24.79 22.41
CA GLU A 254 27.12 -23.96 23.17
C GLU A 254 26.86 -24.04 24.68
N PRO A 255 27.90 -23.85 25.52
CA PRO A 255 27.69 -23.69 26.95
C PRO A 255 26.92 -22.41 27.26
N THR A 256 26.21 -22.42 28.39
CA THR A 256 25.59 -21.24 28.98
C THR A 256 26.11 -21.04 30.39
N LEU A 257 26.42 -19.80 30.75
CA LEU A 257 26.88 -19.39 32.08
C LEU A 257 25.94 -18.31 32.61
N ASP A 258 25.29 -18.60 33.73
CA ASP A 258 24.36 -17.68 34.37
C ASP A 258 24.77 -17.43 35.83
N LEU A 259 24.60 -16.19 36.29
CA LEU A 259 24.73 -15.77 37.68
C LEU A 259 23.33 -15.78 38.31
N GLY A 260 23.19 -16.50 39.42
CA GLY A 260 22.01 -16.44 40.28
C GLY A 260 22.39 -15.90 41.65
N ALA A 261 21.61 -14.97 42.17
CA ALA A 261 21.69 -14.52 43.56
C ALA A 261 20.29 -14.48 44.17
N GLY A 262 20.18 -14.71 45.48
CA GLY A 262 18.90 -14.73 46.16
C GLY A 262 19.02 -14.30 47.61
N LEU A 263 18.04 -13.55 48.07
CA LEU A 263 17.81 -13.23 49.47
C LEU A 263 16.40 -13.71 49.80
N GLY A 264 16.25 -14.54 50.82
CA GLY A 264 14.95 -15.08 51.19
C GLY A 264 14.79 -15.22 52.69
N THR A 265 13.54 -15.16 53.13
CA THR A 265 13.13 -15.48 54.49
C THR A 265 12.01 -16.49 54.42
N THR A 266 12.02 -17.47 55.31
CA THR A 266 10.98 -18.49 55.41
C THR A 266 10.64 -18.70 56.87
N ASN A 267 9.38 -18.55 57.23
CA ASN A 267 8.85 -18.91 58.54
C ASN A 267 8.11 -20.24 58.44
N ASN A 268 8.56 -21.23 59.18
CA ASN A 268 7.83 -22.48 59.36
C ASN A 268 7.14 -22.47 60.71
N ASP A 269 5.88 -22.91 60.72
CA ASP A 269 5.04 -23.09 61.90
C ASP A 269 4.48 -24.51 61.88
N TYR A 270 5.08 -25.41 62.66
CA TYR A 270 4.68 -26.81 62.76
C TYR A 270 3.58 -27.00 63.79
N LYS A 271 2.60 -27.85 63.48
CA LYS A 271 1.51 -28.20 64.40
C LYS A 271 2.00 -28.87 65.69
N LEU A 272 3.14 -29.55 65.63
CA LEU A 272 3.83 -30.18 66.76
C LEU A 272 5.21 -29.54 66.91
N ASP A 273 5.69 -29.47 68.15
CA ASP A 273 6.96 -28.83 68.51
C ASP A 273 8.13 -29.45 67.72
N ASN A 274 8.75 -28.64 66.86
CA ASN A 274 9.76 -29.09 65.89
C ASN A 274 10.98 -28.17 65.96
N PRO A 275 12.23 -28.69 65.99
CA PRO A 275 13.43 -27.86 65.98
C PRO A 275 13.59 -26.94 64.75
N GLN A 276 12.81 -27.19 63.68
CA GLN A 276 12.78 -26.39 62.45
C GLN A 276 11.73 -25.27 62.47
N ASP A 277 11.05 -25.10 63.61
CA ASP A 277 10.06 -24.05 63.81
C ASP A 277 10.73 -22.66 63.90
N GLY A 278 10.07 -21.66 63.33
CA GLY A 278 10.53 -20.28 63.30
C GLY A 278 11.06 -19.79 61.95
N THR A 279 11.68 -18.62 62.00
CA THR A 279 12.12 -17.87 60.82
C THR A 279 13.57 -18.18 60.46
N MET A 280 13.79 -18.46 59.18
CA MET A 280 15.10 -18.72 58.59
C MET A 280 15.36 -17.75 57.45
N ASP A 281 16.42 -16.95 57.59
CA ASP A 281 16.92 -16.06 56.56
C ASP A 281 18.05 -16.74 55.78
N GLN A 282 18.04 -16.59 54.45
CA GLN A 282 19.00 -17.20 53.55
C GLN A 282 19.49 -16.18 52.52
N ALA A 283 20.79 -16.20 52.27
CA ALA A 283 21.43 -15.47 51.18
C ALA A 283 22.25 -16.44 50.34
N SER A 284 22.14 -16.36 49.02
CA SER A 284 22.89 -17.21 48.10
C SER A 284 23.40 -16.42 46.90
N VAL A 285 24.57 -16.81 46.39
CA VAL A 285 25.14 -16.34 45.13
C VAL A 285 25.87 -17.51 44.48
N GLY A 286 25.66 -17.71 43.20
CA GLY A 286 26.24 -18.84 42.47
C GLY A 286 26.33 -18.60 40.98
N LEU A 287 27.30 -19.28 40.36
CA LEU A 287 27.44 -19.37 38.91
C LEU A 287 27.01 -20.76 38.47
N THR A 288 26.16 -20.83 37.45
CA THR A 288 25.69 -22.09 36.87
C THR A 288 26.19 -22.20 35.43
N LEU A 289 27.05 -23.17 35.17
CA LEU A 289 27.49 -23.53 33.82
C LEU A 289 26.68 -24.74 33.32
N LYS A 290 25.98 -24.60 32.19
CA LYS A 290 25.26 -25.70 31.52
C LYS A 290 25.83 -25.92 30.12
N LEU A 291 26.34 -27.12 29.84
CA LEU A 291 26.82 -27.52 28.52
C LEU A 291 26.02 -28.74 28.03
N PRO A 292 25.17 -28.60 27.00
CA PRO A 292 24.47 -29.73 26.41
C PRO A 292 25.46 -30.66 25.67
N LEU A 293 25.69 -31.86 26.21
CA LEU A 293 26.56 -32.85 25.56
C LEU A 293 25.81 -33.64 24.47
N TYR A 294 24.57 -34.05 24.77
CA TYR A 294 23.72 -34.77 23.84
C TYR A 294 22.25 -34.49 24.14
N SER A 295 21.49 -34.08 23.12
CA SER A 295 20.08 -33.70 23.24
C SER A 295 19.19 -34.55 22.33
N GLY A 296 19.49 -35.84 22.17
CA GLY A 296 18.69 -36.76 21.33
C GLY A 296 18.62 -36.38 19.84
N GLY A 297 19.64 -35.70 19.32
CA GLY A 297 19.65 -35.20 17.93
C GLY A 297 18.80 -33.96 17.65
N ALA A 298 18.10 -33.42 18.65
CA ALA A 298 17.18 -32.28 18.47
C ALA A 298 17.88 -31.02 17.91
N THR A 299 19.04 -30.64 18.44
CA THR A 299 19.77 -29.44 17.98
C THR A 299 20.26 -29.60 16.54
N THR A 300 20.82 -30.76 16.18
CA THR A 300 21.23 -31.05 14.80
C THR A 300 20.05 -31.01 13.83
N SER A 301 18.89 -31.53 14.23
CA SER A 301 17.66 -31.46 13.43
C SER A 301 17.20 -30.01 13.21
N ARG A 302 17.20 -29.17 14.27
CA ARG A 302 16.87 -27.74 14.16
C ARG A 302 17.81 -26.97 13.24
N VAL A 303 19.11 -27.27 13.29
CA VAL A 303 20.09 -26.66 12.36
C VAL A 303 19.76 -27.04 10.91
N LYS A 304 19.47 -28.31 10.63
CA LYS A 304 19.06 -28.75 9.28
C LYS A 304 17.76 -28.08 8.82
N GLN A 305 16.77 -27.96 9.71
CA GLN A 305 15.54 -27.25 9.44
C GLN A 305 15.82 -25.78 9.06
N ALA A 306 16.62 -25.07 9.85
CA ALA A 306 17.01 -23.68 9.56
C ALA A 306 17.77 -23.54 8.24
N GLN A 307 18.61 -24.51 7.88
CA GLN A 307 19.28 -24.56 6.56
C GLN A 307 18.28 -24.66 5.41
N HIS A 308 17.25 -25.49 5.53
CA HIS A 308 16.19 -25.57 4.52
C HIS A 308 15.35 -24.29 4.46
N THR A 309 15.09 -23.64 5.61
CA THR A 309 14.44 -22.31 5.64
C THR A 309 15.27 -21.25 4.94
N TYR A 310 16.60 -21.27 5.09
CA TYR A 310 17.50 -20.38 4.35
C TYR A 310 17.48 -20.63 2.84
N VAL A 311 17.41 -21.90 2.41
CA VAL A 311 17.21 -22.22 0.98
C VAL A 311 15.88 -21.65 0.49
N ALA A 312 14.78 -21.86 1.22
CA ALA A 312 13.48 -21.30 0.86
C ALA A 312 13.50 -19.76 0.78
N ALA A 313 14.17 -19.08 1.72
CA ALA A 313 14.34 -17.62 1.68
C ALA A 313 15.21 -17.17 0.49
N SER A 314 16.20 -17.96 0.08
CA SER A 314 17.02 -17.70 -1.11
C SER A 314 16.22 -17.83 -2.40
N GLU A 315 15.36 -18.85 -2.50
CA GLU A 315 14.44 -19.00 -3.65
C GLU A 315 13.38 -17.89 -3.68
N GLN A 316 12.91 -17.44 -2.51
CA GLN A 316 11.99 -16.29 -2.43
C GLN A 316 12.67 -14.99 -2.89
N LEU A 317 13.96 -14.80 -2.61
CA LEU A 317 14.75 -13.69 -3.14
C LEU A 317 14.86 -13.77 -4.68
N GLU A 318 15.16 -14.94 -5.23
CA GLU A 318 15.23 -15.15 -6.68
C GLU A 318 13.86 -14.89 -7.37
N LYS A 319 12.77 -15.39 -6.78
CA LYS A 319 11.40 -15.10 -7.23
C LYS A 319 11.12 -13.60 -7.24
N THR A 320 11.51 -12.89 -6.17
CA THR A 320 11.32 -11.45 -6.04
C THR A 320 12.15 -10.70 -7.08
N PHE A 321 13.40 -11.10 -7.31
CA PHE A 321 14.27 -10.56 -8.34
C PHE A 321 13.63 -10.68 -9.74
N ARG A 322 13.16 -11.87 -10.12
CA ARG A 322 12.48 -12.09 -11.42
C ARG A 322 11.19 -11.29 -11.54
N SER A 323 10.44 -11.17 -10.45
CA SER A 323 9.22 -10.35 -10.41
C SER A 323 9.54 -8.88 -10.65
N VAL A 324 10.55 -8.32 -9.97
CA VAL A 324 10.99 -6.93 -10.16
C VAL A 324 11.46 -6.72 -11.59
N GLN A 325 12.26 -7.65 -12.15
CA GLN A 325 12.70 -7.57 -13.53
C GLN A 325 11.52 -7.53 -14.52
N SER A 326 10.53 -8.41 -14.33
CA SER A 326 9.32 -8.44 -15.14
C SER A 326 8.53 -7.13 -15.03
N THR A 327 8.29 -6.64 -13.80
CA THR A 327 7.51 -5.43 -13.53
C THR A 327 8.18 -4.16 -14.07
N VAL A 328 9.50 -4.03 -13.95
CA VAL A 328 10.23 -2.88 -14.50
C VAL A 328 10.14 -2.86 -16.02
N ARG A 329 10.37 -4.01 -16.67
CA ARG A 329 10.31 -4.13 -18.13
C ARG A 329 8.89 -3.89 -18.66
N SER A 330 7.87 -4.45 -18.00
CA SER A 330 6.47 -4.22 -18.40
C SER A 330 6.06 -2.77 -18.18
N SER A 331 6.43 -2.15 -17.05
CA SER A 331 6.15 -0.73 -16.78
C SER A 331 6.84 0.20 -17.79
N TYR A 332 8.08 -0.09 -18.17
CA TYR A 332 8.78 0.64 -19.23
C TYR A 332 8.09 0.52 -20.59
N ASN A 333 7.65 -0.69 -20.95
CA ASN A 333 6.88 -0.93 -22.18
C ASN A 333 5.54 -0.19 -22.15
N ASN A 334 4.85 -0.18 -21.01
CA ASN A 334 3.59 0.54 -20.82
C ASN A 334 3.77 2.05 -21.01
N VAL A 335 4.80 2.66 -20.41
CA VAL A 335 5.11 4.09 -20.63
C VAL A 335 5.32 4.38 -22.11
N ASN A 336 6.12 3.58 -22.81
CA ASN A 336 6.35 3.77 -24.26
C ASN A 336 5.06 3.59 -25.08
N SER A 337 4.22 2.62 -24.74
CA SER A 337 2.93 2.39 -25.37
C SER A 337 1.99 3.58 -25.14
N SER A 338 1.91 4.10 -23.91
CA SER A 338 1.07 5.26 -23.57
C SER A 338 1.47 6.52 -24.32
N ILE A 339 2.78 6.75 -24.55
CA ILE A 339 3.25 7.88 -25.38
C ILE A 339 2.68 7.76 -26.82
N GLY A 340 2.75 6.55 -27.40
CA GLY A 340 2.18 6.28 -28.73
C GLY A 340 0.66 6.43 -28.77
N ALA A 341 -0.03 5.92 -27.74
CA ALA A 341 -1.49 6.00 -27.61
C ALA A 341 -1.97 7.46 -27.52
N VAL A 342 -1.33 8.31 -26.71
CA VAL A 342 -1.68 9.73 -26.60
C VAL A 342 -1.58 10.42 -27.97
N ARG A 343 -0.50 10.17 -28.74
CA ARG A 343 -0.33 10.75 -30.08
C ARG A 343 -1.37 10.24 -31.07
N ALA A 344 -1.64 8.94 -31.07
CA ALA A 344 -2.62 8.32 -31.96
C ALA A 344 -4.04 8.83 -31.68
N TYR A 345 -4.44 8.90 -30.39
CA TYR A 345 -5.76 9.42 -30.02
C TYR A 345 -5.89 10.93 -30.25
N ALA A 346 -4.80 11.69 -30.13
CA ALA A 346 -4.81 13.12 -30.51
C ALA A 346 -5.11 13.29 -32.00
N GLN A 347 -4.48 12.49 -32.86
CA GLN A 347 -4.79 12.48 -34.29
C GLN A 347 -6.21 11.94 -34.56
N TYR A 348 -6.67 10.95 -33.79
CA TYR A 348 -8.01 10.40 -33.94
C TYR A 348 -9.10 11.46 -33.70
N VAL A 349 -8.93 12.33 -32.68
CA VAL A 349 -9.85 13.45 -32.44
C VAL A 349 -9.90 14.37 -33.66
N VAL A 350 -8.76 14.81 -34.20
CA VAL A 350 -8.71 15.67 -35.39
C VAL A 350 -9.41 15.04 -36.60
N SER A 351 -9.19 13.74 -36.82
CA SER A 351 -9.83 13.00 -37.90
C SER A 351 -11.34 12.85 -37.67
N ALA A 352 -11.78 12.60 -36.43
CA ALA A 352 -13.20 12.47 -36.09
C ALA A 352 -13.94 13.81 -36.21
N GLU A 353 -13.31 14.93 -35.83
CA GLU A 353 -13.88 16.28 -36.01
C GLU A 353 -14.05 16.60 -37.49
N SER A 354 -13.03 16.31 -38.30
CA SER A 354 -13.10 16.52 -39.76
C SER A 354 -14.17 15.63 -40.40
N SER A 355 -14.29 14.38 -39.94
CA SER A 355 -15.32 13.45 -40.40
C SER A 355 -16.72 13.94 -40.04
N LEU A 356 -16.95 14.39 -38.81
CA LEU A 356 -18.24 14.92 -38.39
C LEU A 356 -18.64 16.11 -39.27
N LYS A 357 -17.74 17.08 -39.45
CA LYS A 357 -18.00 18.27 -40.28
C LYS A 357 -18.34 17.91 -41.73
N ALA A 358 -17.65 16.92 -42.31
CA ALA A 358 -17.93 16.45 -43.66
C ALA A 358 -19.28 15.72 -43.74
N THR A 359 -19.63 14.93 -42.72
CA THR A 359 -20.90 14.21 -42.65
C THR A 359 -22.07 15.17 -42.46
N GLU A 360 -21.94 16.20 -41.61
CA GLU A 360 -22.94 17.26 -41.42
C GLU A 360 -23.21 18.00 -42.74
N ALA A 361 -22.15 18.47 -43.42
CA ALA A 361 -22.29 19.10 -44.74
C ALA A 361 -22.93 18.14 -45.77
N GLY A 362 -22.57 16.86 -45.73
CA GLY A 362 -23.16 15.82 -46.57
C GLY A 362 -24.65 15.59 -46.31
N TYR A 363 -25.08 15.67 -45.05
CA TYR A 363 -26.47 15.55 -44.63
C TYR A 363 -27.30 16.78 -45.05
N GLU A 364 -26.72 17.98 -44.98
CA GLU A 364 -27.37 19.21 -45.45
C GLU A 364 -27.71 19.17 -46.94
N VAL A 365 -26.86 18.54 -47.76
CA VAL A 365 -27.08 18.39 -49.22
C VAL A 365 -27.70 17.04 -49.62
N GLY A 366 -28.12 16.22 -48.65
CA GLY A 366 -28.80 14.94 -48.88
C GLY A 366 -27.93 13.78 -49.40
N THR A 367 -26.60 13.88 -49.30
CA THR A 367 -25.65 12.82 -49.68
C THR A 367 -25.28 11.86 -48.53
N ARG A 368 -25.68 12.21 -47.31
CA ARG A 368 -25.54 11.42 -46.08
C ARG A 368 -26.85 11.41 -45.31
N THR A 369 -26.99 10.45 -44.40
CA THR A 369 -28.18 10.25 -43.56
C THR A 369 -27.99 10.85 -42.17
N ILE A 370 -29.07 11.04 -41.42
CA ILE A 370 -28.99 11.47 -40.01
C ILE A 370 -28.21 10.46 -39.15
N VAL A 371 -28.36 9.16 -39.47
CA VAL A 371 -27.63 8.07 -38.78
C VAL A 371 -26.12 8.23 -38.95
N ASP A 372 -25.65 8.66 -40.13
CA ASP A 372 -24.23 8.96 -40.34
C ASP A 372 -23.75 10.12 -39.44
N VAL A 373 -24.56 11.17 -39.27
CA VAL A 373 -24.23 12.34 -38.43
C VAL A 373 -24.20 11.93 -36.97
N LEU A 374 -25.20 11.18 -36.49
CA LEU A 374 -25.26 10.68 -35.12
C LEU A 374 -24.07 9.77 -34.81
N ASP A 375 -23.73 8.82 -35.68
CA ASP A 375 -22.59 7.94 -35.50
C ASP A 375 -21.25 8.71 -35.55
N SER A 376 -21.12 9.69 -36.44
CA SER A 376 -19.92 10.56 -36.49
C SER A 376 -19.76 11.41 -35.22
N THR A 377 -20.88 11.90 -34.67
CA THR A 377 -20.91 12.67 -33.41
C THR A 377 -20.45 11.80 -32.25
N ARG A 378 -21.02 10.60 -32.13
CA ARG A 378 -20.64 9.63 -31.10
C ARG A 378 -19.15 9.27 -31.19
N LYS A 379 -18.63 9.00 -32.40
CA LYS A 379 -17.21 8.71 -32.65
C LYS A 379 -16.30 9.85 -32.20
N LEU A 380 -16.69 11.11 -32.41
CA LEU A 380 -15.92 12.26 -31.94
C LEU A 380 -15.81 12.29 -30.41
N TYR A 381 -16.92 12.15 -29.70
CA TYR A 381 -16.89 12.19 -28.24
C TYR A 381 -16.20 10.96 -27.63
N GLN A 382 -16.32 9.79 -28.25
CA GLN A 382 -15.52 8.61 -27.91
C GLN A 382 -14.01 8.85 -28.13
N ALA A 383 -13.63 9.51 -29.23
CA ALA A 383 -12.23 9.86 -29.49
C ALA A 383 -11.69 10.82 -28.42
N LYS A 384 -12.47 11.84 -28.02
CA LYS A 384 -12.12 12.79 -26.96
C LYS A 384 -11.96 12.09 -25.61
N GLN A 385 -12.87 11.17 -25.27
CA GLN A 385 -12.78 10.35 -24.07
C GLN A 385 -11.51 9.49 -24.07
N LYS A 386 -11.19 8.82 -25.18
CA LYS A 386 -10.00 7.97 -25.31
C LYS A 386 -8.70 8.76 -25.20
N LEU A 387 -8.66 9.98 -25.74
CA LEU A 387 -7.52 10.86 -25.57
C LEU A 387 -7.32 11.26 -24.10
N SER A 388 -8.38 11.67 -23.40
CA SER A 388 -8.30 12.00 -21.97
C SER A 388 -7.83 10.79 -21.14
N GLU A 389 -8.43 9.62 -21.34
CA GLU A 389 -8.02 8.37 -20.70
C GLU A 389 -6.52 8.06 -20.95
N ALA A 390 -6.04 8.22 -22.17
CA ALA A 390 -4.65 7.97 -22.51
C ALA A 390 -3.67 8.92 -21.79
N ARG A 391 -4.06 10.19 -21.56
CA ARG A 391 -3.24 11.16 -20.81
C ARG A 391 -3.07 10.74 -19.35
N TYR A 392 -4.16 10.36 -18.68
CA TYR A 392 -4.11 9.88 -17.29
C TYR A 392 -3.33 8.56 -17.17
N ASN A 393 -3.55 7.61 -18.09
CA ASN A 393 -2.82 6.35 -18.09
C ASN A 393 -1.31 6.55 -18.27
N TYR A 394 -0.89 7.53 -19.07
CA TYR A 394 0.52 7.89 -19.22
C TYR A 394 1.14 8.36 -17.90
N ILE A 395 0.47 9.28 -17.19
CA ILE A 395 0.93 9.82 -15.90
C ILE A 395 1.08 8.68 -14.89
N LEU A 396 0.05 7.83 -14.77
CA LEU A 396 0.05 6.68 -13.86
C LEU A 396 1.14 5.66 -14.22
N SER A 397 1.37 5.41 -15.51
CA SER A 397 2.42 4.49 -15.97
C SER A 397 3.82 4.97 -15.59
N ILE A 398 4.06 6.29 -15.56
CA ILE A 398 5.34 6.85 -15.07
C ILE A 398 5.50 6.60 -13.57
N LEU A 399 4.48 6.86 -12.77
CA LEU A 399 4.52 6.63 -11.33
C LEU A 399 4.73 5.15 -11.01
N GLN A 400 4.07 4.25 -11.75
CA GLN A 400 4.27 2.80 -11.66
C GLN A 400 5.70 2.39 -12.01
N LEU A 401 6.30 2.98 -13.06
CA LEU A 401 7.70 2.71 -13.42
C LEU A 401 8.66 3.18 -12.31
N LYS A 402 8.47 4.39 -11.76
CA LYS A 402 9.27 4.90 -10.65
C LYS A 402 9.11 4.02 -9.39
N GLN A 403 7.90 3.53 -9.11
CA GLN A 403 7.66 2.59 -8.00
C GLN A 403 8.38 1.26 -8.23
N ALA A 404 8.26 0.68 -9.44
CA ALA A 404 8.93 -0.56 -9.81
C ALA A 404 10.47 -0.44 -9.71
N ALA A 405 11.02 0.74 -10.03
CA ALA A 405 12.42 1.05 -9.86
C ALA A 405 12.83 1.35 -8.40
N GLY A 406 11.87 1.50 -7.49
CA GLY A 406 12.12 1.90 -6.10
C GLY A 406 12.47 3.38 -5.91
N THR A 407 12.28 4.21 -6.93
CA THR A 407 12.63 5.64 -6.93
C THR A 407 11.43 6.56 -6.76
N LEU A 408 10.22 6.02 -6.57
CA LEU A 408 9.03 6.85 -6.33
C LEU A 408 9.18 7.62 -5.03
N GLN A 409 9.12 8.94 -5.13
CA GLN A 409 9.25 9.90 -4.04
C GLN A 409 8.13 10.94 -4.11
N GLU A 410 7.93 11.66 -3.01
CA GLU A 410 6.97 12.75 -2.93
C GLU A 410 7.21 13.84 -3.98
N GLN A 411 8.48 14.11 -4.31
CA GLN A 411 8.86 15.04 -5.38
C GLN A 411 8.25 14.67 -6.73
N ASP A 412 8.05 13.38 -7.01
CA ASP A 412 7.42 12.93 -8.26
C ASP A 412 5.94 13.29 -8.30
N LEU A 413 5.24 13.23 -7.15
CA LEU A 413 3.88 13.71 -7.05
C LEU A 413 3.81 15.23 -7.21
N ALA A 414 4.79 15.96 -6.66
CA ALA A 414 4.88 17.41 -6.84
C ALA A 414 5.11 17.81 -8.31
N GLU A 415 5.94 17.07 -9.05
CA GLU A 415 6.13 17.25 -10.50
C GLU A 415 4.83 17.02 -11.27
N VAL A 416 4.09 15.96 -10.93
CA VAL A 416 2.77 15.71 -11.52
C VAL A 416 1.78 16.82 -11.18
N ASN A 417 1.82 17.32 -9.94
CA ASN A 417 0.96 18.39 -9.45
C ASN A 417 1.17 19.71 -10.21
N GLN A 418 2.40 20.01 -10.63
CA GLN A 418 2.70 21.19 -11.46
C GLN A 418 2.04 21.12 -12.86
N GLY A 419 1.67 19.93 -13.32
CA GLY A 419 0.90 19.72 -14.55
C GLY A 419 -0.61 19.95 -14.38
N LEU A 420 -1.08 20.21 -13.17
CA LEU A 420 -2.49 20.46 -12.86
C LEU A 420 -2.79 21.96 -12.81
N MET A 421 -4.07 22.32 -12.88
CA MET A 421 -4.56 23.69 -12.74
C MET A 421 -5.93 23.71 -12.06
N PRO A 422 -6.32 24.82 -11.40
CA PRO A 422 -7.65 24.96 -10.84
C PRO A 422 -8.74 24.73 -11.88
N ALA A 423 -9.79 23.98 -11.50
CA ALA A 423 -10.92 23.69 -12.39
C ALA A 423 -11.55 24.96 -13.00
N SER A 424 -11.54 26.08 -12.26
CA SER A 424 -12.01 27.39 -12.73
C SER A 424 -11.23 27.97 -13.91
N GLN A 425 -10.03 27.48 -14.19
CA GLN A 425 -9.16 27.93 -15.29
C GLN A 425 -9.27 27.04 -16.54
N LYS A 426 -9.98 25.91 -16.47
CA LYS A 426 -10.24 25.05 -17.64
C LYS A 426 -11.18 25.79 -18.59
N LYS A 427 -10.76 26.00 -19.85
CA LYS A 427 -11.67 26.50 -20.89
C LYS A 427 -12.77 25.46 -21.11
N SER A 428 -14.03 25.89 -21.01
CA SER A 428 -15.19 25.06 -21.32
C SER A 428 -15.13 24.61 -22.78
N ILE A 429 -15.34 23.32 -23.02
CA ILE A 429 -15.47 22.77 -24.37
C ILE A 429 -16.79 23.30 -24.93
N THR A 430 -16.72 24.37 -25.73
CA THR A 430 -17.88 24.92 -26.45
C THR A 430 -17.91 24.41 -27.87
#